data_AF-A0A9Q3PQR8-F1
#
_entry.id   AF-A0A9Q3PQR8-F1
#
_cell.length_a   1.000
_cell.length_b   1.000
_cell.length_c   1.000
_cell.angle_alpha   90.00
_cell.angle_beta   90.00
_cell.angle_gamma   90.00
#
_symmetry.space_group_name_H-M   'P 1'
#
loop_
_entity.id
_entity.type
_entity.pdbx_description
1 polymer ?
#
loop_
_entity_poly.entity_id
_entity_poly.type
_entity_poly.pdbx_seq_one_letter_code
_entity_poly.pdbx_strand_id
1 'polypeptide(L)'
;MTHNQIEIGYDRSGTPNPNKNSSKTVTSRNLDLPYRLYARKYAKTTTLTLKVKRPERSHDATENIMEHPAFRKFNEKETSQISQMSESLLIPRKIQAQLCIQRDSDRPVIHQDISNQVNKIKKDKLKFRRPIDALIDTLKEETFVWSSARDAEENITSLP
;
A
#
# COMPACT_ATOMS: atom_id res chain seq x y z
N MET A 1 -35.06 7.69 26.61
CA MET A 1 -34.17 6.55 26.29
C MET A 1 -33.05 7.07 25.40
N THR A 2 -31.83 7.12 25.92
CA THR A 2 -30.65 7.64 25.21
C THR A 2 -30.16 6.61 24.19
N HIS A 3 -30.46 6.85 22.92
CA HIS A 3 -29.93 6.05 21.82
C HIS A 3 -28.58 6.64 21.42
N ASN A 4 -27.47 5.97 21.76
CA ASN A 4 -26.16 6.34 21.24
C ASN A 4 -26.10 5.92 19.77
N GLN A 5 -26.41 6.85 18.86
CA GLN A 5 -26.11 6.71 17.44
C GLN A 5 -24.60 6.90 17.26
N ILE A 6 -23.88 5.82 17.01
CA ILE A 6 -22.48 5.86 16.62
C ILE A 6 -22.45 5.77 15.10
N GLU A 7 -22.28 6.89 14.41
CA GLU A 7 -22.00 6.87 12.98
C GLU A 7 -20.57 6.38 12.75
N ILE A 8 -20.42 5.08 12.49
CA ILE A 8 -19.18 4.55 11.93
C ILE A 8 -19.22 4.82 10.43
N GLY A 9 -18.70 5.98 10.02
CA GLY A 9 -18.38 6.24 8.62
C GLY A 9 -17.16 5.40 8.24
N TYR A 10 -17.27 4.60 7.18
CA TYR A 10 -16.08 4.04 6.54
C TYR A 10 -15.36 5.12 5.75
N ASP A 11 -14.06 4.92 5.58
CA ASP A 11 -13.03 5.79 5.01
C ASP A 11 -13.59 6.95 4.18
N ARG A 12 -13.84 8.07 4.86
CA ARG A 12 -13.68 9.36 4.21
C ARG A 12 -12.17 9.47 3.96
N SER A 13 -11.68 8.95 2.84
CA SER A 13 -10.69 9.74 2.12
C SER A 13 -11.38 11.10 1.97
N GLY A 14 -10.93 12.07 2.77
CA GLY A 14 -11.77 13.18 3.22
C GLY A 14 -12.52 13.87 2.11
N THR A 15 -13.62 14.56 2.43
CA THR A 15 -13.94 15.77 1.63
C THR A 15 -12.63 16.54 1.47
N PRO A 16 -12.15 16.82 0.24
CA PRO A 16 -10.89 17.51 0.05
C PRO A 16 -10.91 18.76 0.92
N ASN A 17 -10.01 18.87 1.87
CA ASN A 17 -9.90 20.11 2.65
C ASN A 17 -9.27 21.13 1.70
N PRO A 18 -10.01 22.15 1.23
CA PRO A 18 -9.49 23.09 0.24
C PRO A 18 -8.31 23.91 0.77
N ASN A 19 -8.06 23.90 2.09
CA ASN A 19 -7.00 24.65 2.76
C ASN A 19 -5.77 23.81 3.18
N LYS A 20 -5.67 22.53 2.79
CA LYS A 20 -4.48 21.72 3.13
C LYS A 20 -3.50 21.65 1.96
N ASN A 21 -2.43 22.45 2.05
CA ASN A 21 -1.18 22.24 1.31
C ASN A 21 -0.46 20.99 1.87
N SER A 22 -1.01 19.81 1.60
CA SER A 22 -0.42 18.52 1.97
C SER A 22 0.23 17.92 0.73
N SER A 23 1.57 17.91 0.67
CA SER A 23 2.37 17.33 -0.41
C SER A 23 2.37 15.79 -0.47
N LYS A 24 1.58 15.12 0.38
CA LYS A 24 1.45 13.66 0.38
C LYS A 24 0.29 13.24 -0.52
N THR A 25 0.62 12.92 -1.77
CA THR A 25 -0.25 12.21 -2.73
C THR A 25 -0.42 10.76 -2.29
N VAL A 26 -1.25 10.52 -1.28
CA VAL A 26 -1.79 9.18 -1.04
C VAL A 26 -2.81 8.90 -2.14
N THR A 27 -2.46 8.04 -3.09
CA THR A 27 -3.30 7.65 -4.23
C THR A 27 -4.40 6.67 -3.81
N SER A 28 -5.28 7.07 -2.89
CA SER A 28 -6.65 6.57 -2.92
C SER A 28 -7.42 7.58 -3.76
N ARG A 29 -7.82 7.21 -4.98
CA ARG A 29 -8.74 8.04 -5.75
C ARG A 29 -10.00 8.17 -4.92
N ASN A 30 -10.28 9.38 -4.47
CA ASN A 30 -11.52 9.73 -3.81
C ASN A 30 -12.62 9.57 -4.85
N LEU A 31 -13.17 8.37 -4.95
CA LEU A 31 -14.34 8.11 -5.78
C LEU A 31 -15.48 8.74 -4.98
N ASP A 32 -16.00 9.87 -5.46
CA ASP A 32 -17.14 10.61 -4.90
C ASP A 32 -18.42 9.75 -4.99
N LEU A 33 -18.38 8.62 -4.30
CA LEU A 33 -19.39 7.57 -4.34
C LEU A 33 -20.56 8.04 -3.45
N PRO A 34 -21.80 8.03 -3.98
CA PRO A 34 -22.94 8.57 -3.27
C PRO A 34 -23.42 7.68 -2.10
N TYR A 35 -22.89 6.46 -1.96
CA TYR A 35 -23.33 5.52 -0.95
C TYR A 35 -22.73 5.81 0.43
N ARG A 36 -23.54 5.65 1.48
CA ARG A 36 -23.13 5.85 2.88
C ARG A 36 -23.48 4.62 3.70
N LEU A 37 -22.51 4.07 4.42
CA LEU A 37 -22.75 3.01 5.39
C LEU A 37 -23.08 3.62 6.75
N TYR A 38 -24.08 3.07 7.44
CA TYR A 38 -24.40 3.44 8.81
C TYR A 38 -24.54 2.18 9.66
N ALA A 39 -23.77 2.15 10.75
CA ALA A 39 -23.88 1.13 11.78
C ALA A 39 -24.71 1.68 12.94
N ARG A 40 -25.70 0.93 13.40
CA ARG A 40 -26.45 1.24 14.62
C ARG A 40 -26.20 0.12 15.63
N LYS A 41 -25.53 0.44 16.73
CA LYS A 41 -25.36 -0.48 17.86
C LYS A 41 -26.48 -0.26 18.86
N TYR A 42 -27.26 -1.30 19.14
CA TYR A 42 -28.27 -1.24 20.18
C TYR A 42 -27.65 -1.60 21.53
N ALA A 43 -27.63 -0.66 22.47
CA ALA A 43 -27.02 -0.83 23.79
C ALA A 43 -27.62 -2.01 24.60
N LYS A 44 -28.85 -2.41 24.30
CA LYS A 44 -29.59 -3.45 25.03
C LYS A 44 -29.45 -4.87 24.47
N THR A 45 -29.04 -5.03 23.21
CA THR A 45 -29.19 -6.33 22.51
C THR A 45 -27.91 -6.82 21.84
N THR A 46 -26.76 -6.19 22.12
CA THR A 46 -25.42 -6.49 21.52
C THR A 46 -25.45 -6.59 19.98
N THR A 47 -26.53 -6.16 19.35
CA THR A 47 -26.76 -6.29 17.92
C THR A 47 -26.29 -5.02 17.24
N LEU A 48 -25.44 -5.22 16.24
CA LEU A 48 -24.96 -4.18 15.35
C LEU A 48 -25.72 -4.34 14.04
N THR A 49 -26.55 -3.36 13.70
CA THR A 49 -27.24 -3.34 12.41
C THR A 49 -26.48 -2.43 11.47
N LEU A 50 -25.93 -3.00 10.40
CA LEU A 50 -25.33 -2.26 9.31
C LEU A 50 -26.40 -2.01 8.24
N LYS A 51 -26.50 -0.78 7.75
CA LYS A 51 -27.39 -0.44 6.64
C LYS A 51 -26.66 0.45 5.64
N VAL A 52 -27.02 0.30 4.37
CA VAL A 52 -26.45 1.06 3.25
C VAL A 52 -27.47 2.11 2.81
N LYS A 53 -27.06 3.36 2.68
CA LYS A 53 -27.86 4.47 2.16
C LYS A 53 -27.34 4.82 0.77
N ARG A 54 -28.25 5.02 -0.20
CA ARG A 54 -27.93 5.21 -1.64
C ARG A 54 -27.05 4.07 -2.18
N PRO A 55 -27.55 2.83 -2.21
CA PRO A 55 -26.77 1.67 -2.67
C PRO A 55 -26.46 1.69 -4.18
N GLU A 56 -26.98 2.67 -4.92
CA GLU A 56 -26.70 2.88 -6.33
C GLU A 56 -25.20 3.09 -6.53
N ARG A 57 -24.58 2.15 -7.24
CA ARG A 57 -23.16 2.21 -7.60
C ARG A 57 -23.01 3.31 -8.65
N SER A 58 -21.98 4.14 -8.51
CA SER A 58 -21.66 5.16 -9.53
C SER A 58 -20.99 4.58 -10.78
N HIS A 59 -20.83 3.25 -10.85
CA HIS A 59 -20.25 2.54 -11.97
C HIS A 59 -20.85 1.14 -12.05
N ASP A 60 -20.88 0.58 -13.26
CA ASP A 60 -21.30 -0.79 -13.47
C ASP A 60 -20.36 -1.79 -12.79
N ALA A 61 -20.85 -3.01 -12.56
CA ALA A 61 -19.99 -4.08 -12.09
C ALA A 61 -18.89 -4.33 -13.13
N THR A 62 -17.65 -4.38 -12.68
CA THR A 62 -16.53 -4.61 -13.57
C THR A 62 -16.65 -5.98 -14.23
N GLU A 63 -16.60 -6.03 -15.56
CA GLU A 63 -16.70 -7.28 -16.34
C GLU A 63 -15.44 -8.13 -16.18
N ASN A 64 -14.27 -7.48 -16.04
CA ASN A 64 -13.00 -8.17 -15.86
C ASN A 64 -12.51 -8.05 -14.41
N ILE A 65 -12.55 -9.18 -13.68
CA ILE A 65 -12.08 -9.29 -12.29
C ILE A 65 -10.60 -8.87 -12.16
N MET A 66 -9.80 -9.02 -13.22
CA MET A 66 -8.39 -8.62 -13.26
C MET A 66 -8.19 -7.12 -13.30
N GLU A 67 -9.22 -6.29 -13.41
CA GLU A 67 -9.12 -4.85 -13.23
C GLU A 67 -8.92 -4.45 -11.77
N HIS A 68 -9.23 -5.35 -10.84
CA HIS A 68 -9.05 -5.08 -9.42
C HIS A 68 -7.70 -5.62 -8.91
N PRO A 69 -6.84 -4.77 -8.27
CA PRO A 69 -5.48 -5.15 -7.86
C PRO A 69 -5.40 -6.40 -6.98
N ALA A 70 -6.44 -6.66 -6.17
CA ALA A 70 -6.48 -7.85 -5.31
C ALA A 70 -6.42 -9.17 -6.09
N PHE A 71 -6.86 -9.18 -7.34
CA PHE A 71 -6.87 -10.36 -8.22
C PHE A 71 -5.67 -10.42 -9.17
N ARG A 72 -4.89 -9.33 -9.28
CA ARG A 72 -3.65 -9.28 -10.08
C ARG A 72 -2.37 -9.62 -9.31
N LYS A 73 -2.49 -10.29 -8.17
CA LYS A 73 -1.32 -10.66 -7.36
C LYS A 73 -0.42 -11.64 -8.12
N PHE A 74 0.89 -11.42 -8.00
CA PHE A 74 1.90 -12.36 -8.49
C PHE A 74 1.88 -13.64 -7.65
N ASN A 75 2.09 -14.78 -8.31
CA ASN A 75 2.34 -16.03 -7.62
C ASN A 75 3.77 -16.06 -7.06
N GLU A 76 4.12 -17.13 -6.35
CA GLU A 76 5.44 -17.28 -5.72
C GLU A 76 6.56 -17.35 -6.76
N LYS A 77 6.36 -18.07 -7.87
CA LYS A 77 7.36 -18.20 -8.94
C LYS A 77 7.69 -16.84 -9.55
N GLU A 78 6.68 -16.04 -9.86
CA GLU A 78 6.83 -14.69 -10.40
C GLU A 78 7.44 -13.75 -9.39
N THR A 79 7.06 -13.87 -8.12
CA THR A 79 7.67 -13.08 -7.04
C THR A 79 9.17 -13.36 -6.93
N SER A 80 9.57 -14.64 -7.02
CA SER A 80 10.98 -15.03 -7.04
C SER A 80 11.72 -14.49 -8.27
N GLN A 81 11.11 -14.55 -9.46
CA GLN A 81 11.66 -13.96 -10.67
C GLN A 81 11.81 -12.43 -10.56
N ILE A 82 10.81 -11.73 -10.02
CA ILE A 82 10.87 -10.29 -9.75
C ILE A 82 12.00 -9.98 -8.76
N SER A 83 12.16 -10.80 -7.70
CA SER A 83 13.26 -10.62 -6.74
C SER A 83 14.62 -10.72 -7.41
N GLN A 84 14.86 -11.78 -8.17
CA GLN A 84 16.11 -11.98 -8.91
C GLN A 84 16.40 -10.83 -9.88
N MET A 85 15.40 -10.40 -10.65
CA MET A 85 15.56 -9.26 -11.56
C MET A 85 15.84 -7.96 -10.81
N SER A 86 15.20 -7.75 -9.65
CA SER A 86 15.42 -6.56 -8.81
C SER A 86 16.81 -6.52 -8.18
N GLU A 87 17.38 -7.68 -7.86
CA GLU A 87 18.75 -7.84 -7.35
C GLU A 87 19.78 -7.52 -8.42
N SER A 88 19.51 -7.92 -9.67
CA SER A 88 20.30 -7.55 -10.85
C SER A 88 20.14 -6.09 -11.28
N LEU A 89 19.61 -5.22 -10.40
CA LEU A 89 19.43 -3.77 -10.61
C LEU A 89 18.57 -3.41 -11.84
N LEU A 90 17.67 -4.31 -12.26
CA LEU A 90 16.75 -4.00 -13.36
C LEU A 90 15.64 -3.04 -12.89
N ILE A 91 15.37 -2.04 -13.73
CA ILE A 91 14.31 -1.05 -13.50
C ILE A 91 12.93 -1.71 -13.71
N PRO A 92 11.88 -1.37 -12.94
CA PRO A 92 10.55 -2.00 -13.03
C PRO A 92 9.97 -2.15 -14.45
N ARG A 93 10.22 -1.18 -15.34
CA ARG A 93 9.81 -1.25 -16.75
C ARG A 93 10.47 -2.40 -17.53
N LYS A 94 11.74 -2.69 -17.26
CA LYS A 94 12.45 -3.83 -17.87
C LYS A 94 11.95 -5.16 -17.28
N ILE A 95 11.72 -5.19 -15.97
CA ILE A 95 11.12 -6.33 -15.27
C ILE A 95 9.75 -6.65 -15.89
N GLN A 96 8.93 -5.64 -16.15
CA GLN A 96 7.64 -5.79 -16.82
C GLN A 96 7.78 -6.44 -18.20
N ALA A 97 8.66 -5.90 -19.04
CA ALA A 97 8.87 -6.44 -20.37
C ALA A 97 9.30 -7.92 -20.33
N GLN A 98 10.24 -8.27 -19.44
CA GLN A 98 10.68 -9.65 -19.28
C GLN A 98 9.57 -10.58 -18.76
N LEU A 99 8.78 -10.14 -17.78
CA LEU A 99 7.63 -10.90 -17.30
C LEU A 99 6.57 -11.11 -18.37
N CYS A 100 6.29 -10.09 -19.19
CA CYS A 100 5.34 -10.23 -20.30
C CYS A 100 5.83 -11.23 -21.35
N ILE A 101 7.14 -11.29 -21.61
CA ILE A 101 7.72 -12.22 -22.59
C ILE A 101 7.75 -13.66 -22.04
N GLN A 102 8.01 -13.83 -20.75
CA GLN A 102 8.18 -15.15 -20.13
C GLN A 102 6.88 -15.80 -19.65
N ARG A 103 5.77 -15.04 -19.58
CA ARG A 103 4.48 -15.54 -19.12
C ARG A 103 3.60 -15.95 -20.30
N ASP A 104 3.20 -17.22 -20.33
CA ASP A 104 2.08 -17.72 -21.14
C ASP A 104 0.73 -17.51 -20.42
N SER A 105 0.50 -16.31 -19.86
CA SER A 105 -0.73 -16.03 -19.11
C SER A 105 -1.41 -14.77 -19.64
N ASP A 106 -2.71 -14.88 -19.89
CA ASP A 106 -3.59 -13.75 -20.28
C ASP A 106 -3.78 -12.71 -19.16
N ARG A 107 -3.11 -12.86 -18.01
CA ARG A 107 -3.21 -11.89 -16.91
C ARG A 107 -2.42 -10.63 -17.24
N PRO A 108 -3.05 -9.44 -17.21
CA PRO A 108 -2.36 -8.19 -17.49
C PRO A 108 -1.28 -7.92 -16.45
N VAL A 109 -0.07 -7.63 -16.90
CA VAL A 109 1.04 -7.19 -16.05
C VAL A 109 1.08 -5.67 -16.07
N ILE A 110 0.64 -5.05 -14.97
CA ILE A 110 0.63 -3.60 -14.83
C ILE A 110 1.91 -3.11 -14.16
N HIS A 111 2.50 -2.05 -14.70
CA HIS A 111 3.73 -1.43 -14.18
C HIS A 111 3.65 -1.09 -12.69
N GLN A 112 2.49 -0.61 -12.23
CA GLN A 112 2.25 -0.24 -10.84
C GLN A 112 2.33 -1.46 -9.91
N ASP A 113 1.79 -2.60 -10.32
CA ASP A 113 1.82 -3.83 -9.53
C ASP A 113 3.27 -4.33 -9.37
N ILE A 114 4.09 -4.24 -10.43
CA ILE A 114 5.52 -4.55 -10.36
C ILE A 114 6.25 -3.59 -9.43
N SER A 115 6.05 -2.29 -9.60
CA SER A 115 6.68 -1.28 -8.74
C SER A 115 6.36 -1.51 -7.27
N ASN A 116 5.09 -1.82 -6.96
CA ASN A 116 4.65 -2.16 -5.62
C ASN A 116 5.33 -3.42 -5.10
N GLN A 117 5.44 -4.47 -5.92
CA GLN A 117 6.09 -5.72 -5.53
C GLN A 117 7.60 -5.54 -5.29
N VAL A 118 8.30 -4.79 -6.15
CA VAL A 118 9.71 -4.46 -5.96
C VAL A 118 9.91 -3.69 -4.65
N ASN A 119 9.04 -2.71 -4.36
CA ASN A 119 9.10 -1.95 -3.11
C ASN A 119 8.81 -2.83 -1.89
N LYS A 120 7.89 -3.78 -2.00
CA LYS A 120 7.62 -4.77 -0.94
C LYS A 120 8.86 -5.63 -0.67
N ILE A 121 9.47 -6.20 -1.71
CA ILE A 121 10.70 -7.00 -1.60
C ILE A 121 11.83 -6.19 -0.94
N LYS A 122 12.02 -4.93 -1.35
CA LYS A 122 12.99 -4.03 -0.71
C LYS A 122 12.66 -3.84 0.77
N LYS A 123 11.42 -3.50 1.11
CA LYS A 123 11.00 -3.29 2.50
C LYS A 123 11.23 -4.53 3.37
N ASP A 124 10.93 -5.71 2.84
CA ASP A 124 11.12 -6.99 3.53
C ASP A 124 12.62 -7.27 3.75
N LYS A 125 13.47 -7.00 2.75
CA LYS A 125 14.94 -7.09 2.88
C LYS A 125 15.51 -6.14 3.93
N LEU A 126 14.98 -4.92 3.98
CA LEU A 126 15.37 -3.95 5.00
C LEU A 126 14.88 -4.33 6.41
N LYS A 127 14.06 -5.38 6.58
CA LYS A 127 13.45 -5.78 7.87
C LYS A 127 12.78 -4.58 8.57
N PHE A 128 12.09 -3.74 7.80
CA PHE A 128 11.47 -2.48 8.28
C PHE A 128 12.44 -1.39 8.78
N ARG A 129 13.76 -1.56 8.63
CA ARG A 129 14.75 -0.50 8.91
C ARG A 129 14.77 0.55 7.82
N ARG A 130 15.30 1.74 8.12
CA ARG A 130 15.49 2.78 7.10
C ARG A 130 16.70 2.39 6.25
N PRO A 131 16.74 2.74 4.95
CA PRO A 131 17.89 2.44 4.09
C PRO A 131 19.21 2.96 4.61
N ILE A 132 19.19 4.11 5.28
CA ILE A 132 20.38 4.69 5.89
C ILE A 132 20.90 3.79 7.02
N ASP A 133 20.04 3.29 7.90
CA ASP A 133 20.44 2.40 8.99
C ASP A 133 21.06 1.10 8.45
N ALA A 134 20.46 0.52 7.41
CA ALA A 134 20.99 -0.68 6.76
C ALA A 134 22.36 -0.44 6.10
N LEU A 135 22.54 0.70 5.43
CA LEU A 135 23.83 1.10 4.84
C LEU A 135 24.90 1.26 5.93
N ILE A 136 24.53 1.82 7.06
CA ILE A 136 25.44 2.09 8.16
C ILE A 136 25.85 0.81 8.86
N ASP A 137 24.92 -0.11 9.06
CA ASP A 137 25.21 -1.44 9.58
C ASP A 137 26.24 -2.14 8.67
N THR A 138 26.06 -2.07 7.34
CA THR A 138 27.05 -2.62 6.39
C THR A 138 28.40 -1.91 6.45
N LEU A 139 28.43 -0.58 6.60
CA LEU A 139 29.68 0.19 6.71
C LEU A 139 30.43 -0.08 8.03
N LYS A 140 29.70 -0.33 9.12
CA LYS A 140 30.27 -0.73 10.41
C LYS A 140 30.92 -2.11 10.34
N GLU A 141 30.30 -3.05 9.63
CA GLU A 141 30.87 -4.38 9.38
C GLU A 141 32.19 -4.28 8.58
N GLU A 142 32.29 -3.31 7.66
CA GLU A 142 33.50 -3.05 6.85
C GLU A 142 34.55 -2.15 7.53
N THR A 143 34.48 -1.93 8.85
CA THR A 143 35.47 -1.15 9.64
C THR A 143 35.63 0.33 9.24
N PHE A 144 34.58 0.96 8.70
CA PHE A 144 34.60 2.41 8.49
C PHE A 144 34.31 3.18 9.80
N VAL A 145 35.20 4.11 10.17
CA VAL A 145 35.04 4.98 11.35
C VAL A 145 34.26 6.22 10.94
N TRP A 146 33.15 6.48 11.63
CA TRP A 146 32.28 7.61 11.34
C TRP A 146 31.47 8.01 12.60
N SER A 147 31.14 9.29 12.76
CA SER A 147 30.30 9.79 13.86
C SER A 147 28.83 9.87 13.41
N SER A 148 27.87 9.59 14.29
CA SER A 148 26.44 9.82 14.01
C SER A 148 25.69 10.12 15.30
N ALA A 149 24.66 10.95 15.22
CA ALA A 149 23.74 11.19 16.33
C ALA A 149 22.51 10.28 16.21
N ARG A 150 22.04 9.76 17.35
CA ARG A 150 20.90 8.83 17.44
C ARG A 150 19.82 9.36 18.38
N ASP A 151 18.57 8.99 18.11
CA ASP A 151 17.44 9.22 19.02
C ASP A 151 17.29 8.10 20.07
N ALA A 152 16.27 8.22 20.93
CA ALA A 152 15.98 7.27 22.01
C ALA A 152 15.55 5.87 21.51
N GLU A 153 15.20 5.73 20.23
CA GLU A 153 14.82 4.48 19.59
C GLU A 153 15.98 3.89 18.76
N GLU A 154 17.20 4.41 18.96
CA GLU A 154 18.42 4.12 18.21
C GLU A 154 18.39 4.47 16.71
N ASN A 155 17.38 5.20 16.24
CA ASN A 155 17.35 5.65 14.86
C ASN A 155 18.32 6.82 14.68
N ILE A 156 18.92 6.90 13.50
CA ILE A 156 19.91 7.93 13.19
C ILE A 156 19.21 9.22 12.79
N THR A 157 19.61 10.31 13.44
CA THR A 157 18.99 11.65 13.27
C THR A 157 19.90 12.63 12.54
N SER A 158 21.23 12.47 12.63
CA SER A 158 22.18 13.23 11.81
C SER A 158 23.48 12.47 11.55
N LEU A 159 24.07 12.79 10.39
CA LEU A 159 25.43 12.45 10.01
C LEU A 159 26.28 13.73 10.00
N PRO A 160 27.60 13.65 10.17
CA PRO A 160 28.52 14.78 9.99
C PRO A 160 28.48 15.35 8.57
#